data_AF-A0A7V5IDS2-F1
#
_entry.id   AF-A0A7V5IDS2-F1
#
_cell.length_a   1.000
_cell.length_b   1.000
_cell.length_c   1.000
_cell.angle_alpha   90.00
_cell.angle_beta   90.00
_cell.angle_gamma   90.00
#
_symmetry.space_group_name_H-M   'P 1'
#
loop_
_entity.id
_entity.type
_entity.pdbx_description
1 polymer ?
#
loop_
_entity_poly.entity_id
_entity_poly.type
_entity_poly.pdbx_seq_one_letter_code
_entity_poly.pdbx_strand_id
1 'polypeptide(L)'
;MIYPTLFHFLEEKVFLKPFAGIRPDSKYVSIVNVPPYDMVSYQEVRKAIKYNPFSFFRVTRPDGEMLESGNEYSDEVYKRARENFEYFLREKILFKEVVLGGVGIKKESIENLFFLQS
;
A
#
# COMPACT_ATOMS: atom_id res chain seq x y z
N MET A 1 17.92 -43.02 28.29
CA MET A 1 18.64 -41.92 27.62
C MET A 1 17.65 -41.20 26.72
N ILE A 2 16.99 -40.18 27.26
CA ILE A 2 15.96 -39.39 26.59
C ILE A 2 16.64 -38.06 26.28
N TYR A 3 16.79 -37.71 25.01
CA TYR A 3 17.40 -36.44 24.59
C TYR A 3 16.48 -35.28 25.03
N PRO A 4 16.91 -34.37 25.93
CA PRO A 4 16.12 -33.21 26.32
C PRO A 4 16.39 -31.99 25.41
N THR A 5 16.84 -32.21 24.17
CA THR A 5 17.40 -31.15 23.31
C THR A 5 16.49 -30.73 22.15
N LEU A 6 15.17 -30.96 22.26
CA LEU A 6 14.19 -30.45 21.30
C LEU A 6 13.24 -29.42 21.93
N PHE A 7 13.74 -28.66 22.90
CA PHE A 7 13.07 -27.47 23.44
C PHE A 7 14.01 -26.26 23.38
N HIS A 8 14.72 -26.14 22.26
CA HIS A 8 15.43 -24.93 21.87
C HIS A 8 14.84 -24.42 20.55
N PHE A 9 13.51 -24.37 20.49
CA PHE A 9 12.81 -23.57 19.48
C PHE A 9 13.13 -22.11 19.82
N LEU A 10 14.11 -21.59 19.10
CA LEU A 10 14.63 -20.24 19.19
C LEU A 10 13.46 -19.26 19.34
N GLU A 11 13.41 -18.56 20.47
CA GLU A 11 12.66 -17.32 20.62
C GLU A 11 13.29 -16.25 19.71
N GLU A 12 13.18 -16.40 18.39
CA GLU A 12 13.58 -15.34 17.47
C GLU A 12 12.60 -14.17 17.61
N LYS A 13 13.07 -13.13 18.30
CA LYS A 13 12.30 -11.93 18.58
C LYS A 13 12.11 -11.13 17.29
N VAL A 14 10.92 -11.23 16.68
CA VAL A 14 10.55 -10.43 15.50
C VAL A 14 10.29 -8.99 15.91
N PHE A 15 11.11 -8.06 15.40
CA PHE A 15 10.90 -6.62 15.59
C PHE A 15 9.99 -6.05 14.50
N LEU A 16 8.73 -5.81 14.85
CA LEU A 16 7.77 -5.16 13.98
C LEU A 16 7.85 -3.64 14.16
N LYS A 17 8.15 -2.91 13.07
CA LYS A 17 8.13 -1.44 13.07
C LYS A 17 6.81 -0.97 12.42
N PRO A 18 5.93 -0.27 13.15
CA PRO A 18 4.71 0.25 12.55
C PRO A 18 5.07 1.33 11.51
N PHE A 19 4.32 1.35 10.41
CA PHE A 19 4.48 2.32 9.34
C PHE A 19 3.13 2.92 8.97
N ALA A 20 3.17 4.16 8.49
CA ALA A 20 1.99 4.90 8.12
C ALA A 20 1.48 4.39 6.77
N GLY A 21 0.32 3.74 6.79
CA GLY A 21 -0.38 3.36 5.58
C GLY A 21 -0.75 4.60 4.77
N ILE A 22 -0.77 4.46 3.45
CA ILE A 22 -1.35 5.45 2.54
C ILE A 22 -2.57 4.80 1.91
N ARG A 23 -3.72 5.44 2.07
CA ARG A 23 -5.00 4.92 1.60
C ARG A 23 -5.87 6.01 1.01
N PRO A 24 -6.84 5.68 0.14
CA PRO A 24 -7.80 6.66 -0.36
C PRO A 24 -8.75 7.19 0.73
N ASP A 25 -9.31 8.39 0.48
CA ASP A 25 -10.49 8.86 1.21
C ASP A 25 -11.65 7.88 0.98
N SER A 26 -12.52 7.72 1.97
CA SER A 26 -13.73 6.90 1.83
C SER A 26 -14.59 7.33 0.62
N LYS A 27 -14.66 8.64 0.32
CA LYS A 27 -15.43 9.15 -0.83
C LYS A 27 -14.82 8.83 -2.19
N TYR A 28 -13.53 8.50 -2.24
CA TYR A 28 -12.79 8.24 -3.47
C TYR A 28 -12.50 6.75 -3.71
N VAL A 29 -12.73 5.86 -2.73
CA VAL A 29 -12.41 4.43 -2.83
C VAL A 29 -12.94 3.82 -4.13
N SER A 30 -14.22 4.02 -4.44
CA SER A 30 -14.88 3.41 -5.60
C SER A 30 -14.34 3.89 -6.94
N ILE A 31 -13.78 5.11 -7.00
CA ILE A 31 -13.24 5.68 -8.25
C ILE A 31 -11.72 5.51 -8.36
N VAL A 32 -11.01 5.38 -7.26
CA VAL A 32 -9.56 5.16 -7.27
C VAL A 32 -9.24 3.70 -7.59
N ASN A 33 -10.11 2.77 -7.20
CA ASN A 33 -9.91 1.34 -7.38
C ASN A 33 -9.63 0.94 -8.84
N VAL A 34 -8.67 0.03 -9.02
CA VAL A 34 -8.27 -0.53 -10.32
C VAL A 34 -7.95 -2.00 -10.17
N PRO A 35 -8.11 -2.82 -11.23
CA PRO A 35 -7.62 -4.18 -11.20
C PRO A 35 -6.08 -4.22 -11.09
N PRO A 36 -5.51 -5.37 -10.70
CA PRO A 36 -4.06 -5.58 -10.65
C PRO A 36 -3.36 -5.20 -11.97
N TYR A 37 -2.15 -4.65 -11.87
CA TYR A 37 -1.42 -4.05 -13.00
C TYR A 37 -0.98 -5.05 -14.07
N ASP A 38 -0.89 -6.34 -13.72
CA ASP A 38 -0.50 -7.49 -14.55
C ASP A 38 -1.68 -8.09 -15.33
N MET A 39 -2.91 -7.73 -14.95
CA MET A 39 -4.15 -8.23 -15.56
C MET A 39 -4.69 -7.31 -16.66
N VAL A 40 -3.97 -6.24 -17.02
CA VAL A 40 -4.44 -5.22 -17.95
C VAL A 40 -3.41 -4.86 -19.01
N SER A 41 -3.90 -4.66 -20.23
CA SER A 41 -3.11 -4.15 -21.33
C SER A 41 -2.92 -2.63 -21.25
N TYR A 42 -1.87 -2.13 -21.90
CA TYR A 42 -1.62 -0.69 -22.05
C TYR A 42 -2.84 0.07 -22.61
N GLN A 43 -3.55 -0.51 -23.58
CA GLN A 43 -4.71 0.14 -24.20
C GLN A 43 -5.89 0.24 -23.23
N GLU A 44 -6.12 -0.77 -22.39
CA GLU A 44 -7.16 -0.76 -21.36
C GLU A 44 -6.84 0.28 -20.28
N VAL A 45 -5.58 0.32 -19.83
CA VAL A 45 -5.10 1.34 -18.88
C VAL A 45 -5.34 2.74 -19.42
N ARG A 46 -4.91 3.02 -20.67
CA ARG A 46 -5.09 4.32 -21.32
C ARG A 46 -6.56 4.72 -21.42
N LYS A 47 -7.43 3.79 -21.80
CA LYS A 47 -8.89 4.02 -21.84
C LYS A 47 -9.46 4.29 -20.44
N ALA A 48 -9.04 3.51 -19.44
CA ALA A 48 -9.48 3.66 -18.05
C ALA A 48 -9.09 5.03 -17.48
N ILE A 49 -7.86 5.48 -17.69
CA ILE A 49 -7.39 6.80 -17.25
C ILE A 49 -8.17 7.93 -17.97
N LYS A 50 -8.42 7.79 -19.27
CA LYS A 50 -9.20 8.77 -20.04
C LYS A 50 -10.63 8.90 -19.54
N TYR A 51 -11.27 7.78 -19.17
CA TYR A 51 -12.63 7.77 -18.65
C TYR A 51 -12.70 8.25 -17.19
N ASN A 52 -11.71 7.87 -16.38
CA ASN A 52 -11.64 8.21 -14.98
C ASN A 52 -10.25 8.78 -14.61
N PRO A 53 -10.13 10.12 -14.56
CA PRO A 53 -8.89 10.79 -14.20
C PRO A 53 -8.41 10.53 -12.76
N PHE A 54 -9.22 9.92 -11.90
CA PHE A 54 -8.86 9.54 -10.53
C PHE A 54 -8.44 8.06 -10.40
N SER A 55 -8.40 7.33 -11.51
CA SER A 55 -7.94 5.94 -11.55
C SER A 55 -6.52 5.80 -10.99
N PHE A 56 -6.30 4.84 -10.09
CA PHE A 56 -4.96 4.60 -9.53
C PHE A 56 -3.94 4.07 -10.54
N PHE A 57 -4.37 3.70 -11.75
CA PHE A 57 -3.45 3.41 -12.85
C PHE A 57 -2.52 4.57 -13.18
N ARG A 58 -2.92 5.81 -12.91
CA ARG A 58 -2.03 6.98 -13.04
C ARG A 58 -0.76 6.85 -12.19
N VAL A 59 -0.77 6.04 -11.14
CA VAL A 59 0.38 5.75 -10.28
C VAL A 59 1.00 4.40 -10.60
N THR A 60 0.20 3.34 -10.77
CA THR A 60 0.71 1.96 -10.94
C THR A 60 1.05 1.59 -12.37
N ARG A 61 0.39 2.21 -13.35
CA ARG A 61 0.62 2.07 -14.80
C ARG A 61 0.61 3.44 -15.51
N PRO A 62 1.54 4.35 -15.15
CA PRO A 62 1.59 5.70 -15.71
C PRO A 62 1.96 5.73 -17.19
N ASP A 63 2.51 4.62 -17.71
CA ASP A 63 2.78 4.40 -19.13
C ASP A 63 1.56 4.73 -20.00
N GLY A 64 0.34 4.41 -19.53
CA GLY A 64 -0.90 4.69 -20.26
C GLY A 64 -1.22 6.18 -20.50
N GLU A 65 -0.58 7.11 -19.77
CA GLU A 65 -0.69 8.56 -20.02
C GLU A 65 0.29 9.07 -21.07
N MET A 66 1.33 8.28 -21.35
CA MET A 66 2.40 8.66 -22.27
C MET A 66 2.03 8.26 -23.71
N LEU A 67 2.89 8.62 -24.66
CA LEU A 67 2.70 8.25 -26.07
C LEU A 67 3.19 6.81 -26.30
N GLU A 68 2.53 6.13 -27.26
CA GLU A 68 2.48 4.66 -27.41
C GLU A 68 3.83 3.93 -27.52
N SER A 69 4.93 4.62 -27.85
CA SER A 69 6.22 3.99 -28.16
C SER A 69 7.27 4.12 -27.05
N GLY A 70 6.88 4.56 -25.86
CA GLY A 70 7.79 4.69 -24.71
C GLY A 70 8.13 3.35 -24.06
N ASN A 71 9.36 3.21 -23.55
CA ASN A 71 9.72 2.11 -22.65
C ASN A 71 8.94 2.27 -21.33
N GLU A 72 8.14 1.26 -20.98
CA GLU A 72 7.30 1.22 -19.77
C GLU A 72 8.12 1.32 -18.46
N TYR A 73 9.41 1.00 -18.51
CA TYR A 73 10.35 1.10 -17.39
C TYR A 73 11.33 2.26 -17.52
N SER A 74 11.01 3.28 -18.32
CA SER A 74 11.84 4.48 -18.44
C SER A 74 11.75 5.38 -17.20
N ASP A 75 12.82 6.14 -16.96
CA ASP A 75 12.86 7.13 -15.87
C ASP A 75 11.71 8.15 -15.94
N GLU A 76 11.28 8.50 -17.16
CA GLU A 76 10.16 9.42 -17.39
C GLU A 76 8.82 8.83 -16.90
N VAL A 77 8.60 7.52 -17.08
CA VAL A 77 7.41 6.82 -16.55
C VAL A 77 7.41 6.84 -15.03
N TYR A 78 8.54 6.55 -14.39
CA TYR A 78 8.65 6.60 -12.92
C TYR A 78 8.49 8.02 -12.37
N LYS A 79 9.04 9.02 -13.07
CA LYS A 79 8.85 10.44 -12.73
C LYS A 79 7.38 10.80 -12.79
N ARG A 80 6.66 10.40 -13.85
CA ARG A 80 5.22 10.62 -13.96
C ARG A 80 4.44 9.89 -12.86
N ALA A 81 4.82 8.66 -12.51
CA ALA A 81 4.24 7.93 -11.40
C ALA A 81 4.29 8.74 -10.09
N ARG A 82 5.46 9.32 -9.80
CA ARG A 82 5.67 10.17 -8.62
C ARG A 82 4.82 11.44 -8.67
N GLU A 83 4.83 12.15 -9.79
CA GLU A 83 4.03 13.38 -9.98
C GLU A 83 2.54 13.12 -9.74
N ASN A 84 2.02 12.01 -10.30
CA ASN A 84 0.63 11.60 -10.10
C ASN A 84 0.37 11.22 -8.64
N PHE A 85 1.27 10.47 -7.99
CA PHE A 85 1.11 10.11 -6.58
C PHE A 85 1.08 11.35 -5.66
N GLU A 86 1.97 12.32 -5.90
CA GLU A 86 1.99 13.59 -5.18
C GLU A 86 0.73 14.43 -5.43
N TYR A 87 0.20 14.43 -6.66
CA TYR A 87 -1.09 15.01 -6.97
C TYR A 87 -2.21 14.37 -6.13
N PHE A 88 -2.26 13.03 -6.05
CA PHE A 88 -3.28 12.33 -5.26
C PHE A 88 -3.20 12.68 -3.76
N LEU A 89 -2.00 12.86 -3.21
CA LEU A 89 -1.83 13.31 -1.83
C LEU A 89 -2.26 14.77 -1.63
N ARG A 90 -1.84 15.67 -2.54
CA ARG A 90 -2.14 17.10 -2.47
C ARG A 90 -3.64 17.38 -2.57
N GLU A 91 -4.32 16.71 -3.50
CA GLU A 91 -5.77 16.83 -3.70
C GLU A 91 -6.58 16.09 -2.63
N LYS A 92 -5.93 15.49 -1.63
CA LYS A 92 -6.60 14.70 -0.58
C LYS A 92 -7.46 13.59 -1.20
N ILE A 93 -6.93 12.95 -2.24
CA ILE A 93 -7.49 11.71 -2.78
C ILE A 93 -6.91 10.54 -1.98
N LEU A 94 -5.61 10.60 -1.69
CA LEU A 94 -4.89 9.71 -0.78
C LEU A 94 -4.49 10.43 0.50
N PHE A 95 -4.41 9.69 1.59
CA PHE A 95 -4.06 10.18 2.91
C PHE A 95 -3.07 9.23 3.54
N LYS A 96 -2.05 9.82 4.15
CA LYS A 96 -1.11 9.10 4.99
C LYS A 96 -1.65 9.05 6.41
N GLU A 97 -1.80 7.85 6.95
CA GLU A 97 -2.24 7.66 8.32
C GLU A 97 -1.18 8.11 9.32
N VAL A 98 -1.62 8.42 10.52
CA VAL A 98 -0.70 8.71 11.63
C VAL A 98 -0.34 7.40 12.29
N VAL A 99 0.95 7.09 12.35
CA VAL A 99 1.45 6.05 13.26
C VAL A 99 1.75 6.71 14.59
N LEU A 100 0.98 6.35 15.61
CA LEU A 100 1.38 6.62 16.98
C LEU A 100 2.56 5.69 17.30
N GLY A 101 3.78 6.20 17.19
CA GLY A 101 4.98 5.44 17.52
C GLY A 101 5.00 5.06 19.00
N GLY A 102 5.03 3.76 19.29
CA GLY A 102 5.60 3.19 20.52
C GLY A 102 4.92 3.56 21.84
N VAL A 103 3.66 3.20 22.04
CA VAL A 103 3.22 2.90 23.42
C VAL A 103 3.76 1.51 23.73
N GLY A 104 4.74 1.42 24.63
CA GLY A 104 5.15 0.15 25.20
C GLY A 104 3.97 -0.47 25.93
N ILE A 105 3.21 -1.32 25.24
CA ILE A 105 2.15 -2.09 25.86
C ILE A 105 2.86 -3.09 26.76
N LYS A 106 2.84 -2.83 28.08
CA LYS A 106 3.28 -3.83 29.06
C LYS A 106 2.48 -5.10 28.80
N LYS A 107 3.14 -6.25 28.87
CA LYS A 107 2.56 -7.58 28.59
C LYS A 107 1.23 -7.82 29.31
N GLU A 108 1.07 -7.25 30.51
CA GLU A 108 -0.16 -7.28 31.33
C GLU A 108 -1.38 -6.60 30.70
N SER A 109 -1.20 -5.66 29.77
CA SER A 109 -2.32 -4.96 29.11
C SER A 109 -2.90 -5.72 27.91
N ILE A 110 -2.19 -6.73 27.38
CA ILE A 110 -2.69 -7.55 26.26
C ILE A 110 -3.67 -8.61 26.78
N GLU A 111 -3.44 -9.16 27.98
CA GLU A 111 -4.32 -10.18 28.57
C GLU A 111 -5.69 -9.60 28.97
N ASN A 112 -5.73 -8.35 29.44
CA ASN A 112 -7.00 -7.68 29.75
C ASN A 112 -7.83 -7.31 28.51
N LEU A 113 -7.20 -7.18 27.33
CA LEU A 113 -7.94 -6.87 26.11
C LEU A 113 -8.64 -8.11 25.52
N PHE A 114 -8.11 -9.31 25.78
CA PHE A 114 -8.75 -10.57 25.40
C PHE A 114 -9.86 -11.02 26.36
N PHE A 115 -9.78 -10.66 27.65
CA PHE A 115 -10.79 -11.03 28.65
C PHE A 115 -12.05 -10.15 28.66
N LEU A 116 -12.00 -8.94 28.10
CA LEU A 116 -13.14 -8.02 28.08
C LEU A 116 -14.10 -8.23 26.88
N GLN A 117 -13.86 -9.27 26.07
CA GLN A 117 -14.76 -9.67 24.98
C GLN A 117 -15.39 -11.06 25.17
N SER A 118 -15.29 -11.65 26.37
CA SER A 118 -15.95 -12.91 26.74
C SER A 118 -16.89 -12.74 27.91
#